data_AF-A0A2U3CBT2-F1
#
_entry.id   AF-A0A2U3CBT2-F1
#
_cell.length_a   1.000
_cell.length_b   1.000
_cell.length_c   1.000
_cell.angle_alpha   90.00
_cell.angle_beta   90.00
_cell.angle_gamma   90.00
#
_symmetry.space_group_name_H-M   'P 1'
#
loop_
_entity.id
_entity.type
_entity.pdbx_description
1 polymer ?
#
loop_
_entity_poly.entity_id
_entity_poly.type
_entity_poly.pdbx_seq_one_letter_code
_entity_poly.pdbx_strand_id
1 'polypeptide(L)'
;MDSRVFLAKQLDQTGQIIEWAISLFSEERLSEEPSHRTHPNAPEGIESFFGKWSALRVLFHLLYYEETIALPSLKHWVGEPVPIYPKSSEEEQEWKKCDNKTKLLDRFREVRKRQIDIINRINTIDWDNDKLVYHGHGKVSACWFVSKTIQHTFSHGDKLLRKALYWDDF
;
A
#
# COMPACT_ATOMS: atom_id res chain seq x y z
N MET A 1 -21.68 -9.99 -10.47
CA MET A 1 -20.23 -10.25 -10.29
C MET A 1 -19.97 -10.28 -8.79
N ASP A 2 -19.33 -11.31 -8.25
CA ASP A 2 -18.97 -11.38 -6.83
C ASP A 2 -17.92 -10.29 -6.52
N SER A 3 -18.27 -9.32 -5.67
CA SER A 3 -17.39 -8.19 -5.33
C SER A 3 -16.10 -8.64 -4.65
N ARG A 4 -16.14 -9.75 -3.92
CA ARG A 4 -14.96 -10.37 -3.29
C ARG A 4 -13.95 -10.85 -4.34
N VAL A 5 -14.43 -11.58 -5.35
CA VAL A 5 -13.57 -12.08 -6.45
C VAL A 5 -13.01 -10.90 -7.26
N PHE A 6 -13.85 -9.90 -7.53
CA PHE A 6 -13.42 -8.68 -8.21
C PHE A 6 -12.32 -7.94 -7.43
N LEU A 7 -12.55 -7.70 -6.13
CA LEU A 7 -11.62 -6.95 -5.29
C LEU A 7 -10.33 -7.71 -4.99
N ALA A 8 -10.37 -9.04 -4.85
CA ALA A 8 -9.16 -9.86 -4.77
C ALA A 8 -8.28 -9.70 -6.02
N LYS A 9 -8.90 -9.69 -7.21
CA LYS A 9 -8.19 -9.42 -8.47
C LYS A 9 -7.63 -8.00 -8.52
N GLN A 10 -8.39 -6.99 -8.07
CA GLN A 10 -7.90 -5.61 -8.03
C GLN A 10 -6.72 -5.45 -7.05
N LEU A 11 -6.74 -6.17 -5.93
CA LEU A 11 -5.64 -6.17 -4.96
C LEU A 11 -4.34 -6.72 -5.58
N ASP A 12 -4.43 -7.81 -6.32
CA ASP A 12 -3.30 -8.38 -7.07
C ASP A 12 -2.79 -7.40 -8.14
N GLN A 13 -3.70 -6.87 -8.98
CA GLN A 13 -3.35 -5.94 -10.05
C GLN A 13 -2.69 -4.66 -9.54
N THR A 14 -3.17 -4.09 -8.45
CA THR A 14 -2.53 -2.91 -7.84
C THR A 14 -1.16 -3.24 -7.27
N GLY A 15 -0.95 -4.44 -6.72
CA GLY A 15 0.38 -4.90 -6.33
C GLY A 15 1.35 -4.93 -7.52
N GLN A 16 0.94 -5.52 -8.64
CA GLN A 16 1.75 -5.58 -9.87
C GLN A 16 2.07 -4.19 -10.44
N ILE A 17 1.14 -3.23 -10.34
CA ILE A 17 1.39 -1.84 -10.74
C ILE A 17 2.48 -1.20 -9.89
N ILE A 18 2.50 -1.44 -8.57
CA ILE A 18 3.56 -0.94 -7.70
C ILE A 18 4.91 -1.55 -8.09
N GLU A 19 4.97 -2.85 -8.33
CA GLU A 19 6.21 -3.52 -8.76
C GLU A 19 6.73 -2.94 -10.08
N TRP A 20 5.85 -2.78 -11.06
CA TRP A 20 6.18 -2.17 -12.34
C TRP A 20 6.66 -0.72 -12.16
N ALA A 21 5.94 0.10 -11.40
CA ALA A 21 6.35 1.47 -11.12
C ALA A 21 7.74 1.54 -10.48
N ILE A 22 8.04 0.67 -9.51
CA ILE A 22 9.35 0.59 -8.85
C ILE A 22 10.46 0.18 -9.83
N SER A 23 10.15 -0.66 -10.82
CA SER A 23 11.11 -1.08 -11.86
C SER A 23 11.53 0.02 -12.83
N LEU A 24 10.79 1.14 -12.88
CA LEU A 24 11.12 2.30 -13.71
C LEU A 24 12.25 3.16 -13.12
N PHE A 25 12.58 2.98 -11.84
CA PHE A 25 13.63 3.76 -11.17
C PHE A 25 15.00 3.09 -11.30
N SER A 26 16.04 3.91 -11.53
CA SER A 26 17.42 3.48 -11.30
C SER A 26 17.67 3.25 -9.80
N GLU A 27 18.69 2.47 -9.45
CA GLU A 27 19.05 2.22 -8.04
C GLU A 27 19.32 3.51 -7.26
N GLU A 28 19.92 4.51 -7.91
CA GLU A 28 20.17 5.84 -7.34
C GLU A 28 18.85 6.56 -6.99
N ARG A 29 17.92 6.65 -7.95
CA ARG A 29 16.65 7.38 -7.78
C ARG A 29 15.68 6.75 -6.80
N LEU A 30 15.84 5.47 -6.48
CA LEU A 30 14.95 4.80 -5.53
C LEU A 30 15.01 5.44 -4.14
N SER A 31 16.19 5.90 -3.74
CA SER A 31 16.42 6.43 -2.38
C SER A 31 16.39 7.95 -2.32
N GLU A 32 16.28 8.61 -3.46
CA GLU A 32 16.32 10.08 -3.56
C GLU A 32 14.93 10.69 -3.67
N GLU A 33 14.89 12.01 -3.49
CA GLU A 33 13.75 12.86 -3.80
C GLU A 33 14.08 13.73 -5.01
N PRO A 34 13.08 14.12 -5.82
CA PRO A 34 13.32 15.04 -6.93
C PRO A 34 14.02 16.31 -6.44
N SER A 35 15.18 16.63 -7.03
CA SER A 35 16.03 17.74 -6.60
C SER A 35 15.49 19.12 -7.00
N HIS A 36 14.59 19.15 -7.99
CA HIS A 36 13.98 20.37 -8.48
C HIS A 36 12.90 20.89 -7.52
N ARG A 37 12.80 22.22 -7.37
CA ARG A 37 11.85 22.87 -6.45
C ARG A 37 10.54 23.32 -7.10
N THR A 38 10.48 23.24 -8.43
CA THR A 38 9.32 23.61 -9.26
C THR A 38 9.20 22.61 -10.41
N HIS A 39 7.98 22.35 -10.87
CA HIS A 39 7.73 21.50 -12.03
C HIS A 39 6.47 22.01 -12.77
N PRO A 40 6.42 22.02 -14.12
CA PRO A 40 5.28 22.54 -14.88
C PRO A 40 3.93 21.89 -14.52
N ASN A 41 3.95 20.58 -14.24
CA ASN A 41 2.77 19.83 -13.80
C ASN A 41 2.46 19.95 -12.30
N ALA A 42 3.22 20.75 -11.54
CA ALA A 42 3.07 20.91 -10.09
C ALA A 42 2.83 22.39 -9.70
N PRO A 43 1.77 23.05 -10.21
CA PRO A 43 1.50 24.45 -9.92
C PRO A 43 1.20 24.73 -8.43
N GLU A 44 0.74 23.72 -7.71
CA GLU A 44 0.47 23.75 -6.27
C GLU A 44 1.68 23.31 -5.41
N GLY A 45 2.83 23.06 -6.04
CA GLY A 45 4.08 22.68 -5.39
C GLY A 45 4.54 21.24 -5.65
N ILE A 46 5.85 21.04 -5.66
CA ILE A 46 6.48 19.73 -5.91
C ILE A 46 6.08 18.65 -4.90
N GLU A 47 5.88 19.01 -3.63
CA GLU A 47 5.55 18.05 -2.58
C GLU A 47 4.12 17.53 -2.74
N SER A 48 3.16 18.34 -3.20
CA SER A 48 1.79 17.89 -3.43
C SER A 48 1.72 16.98 -4.66
N PHE A 49 2.56 17.24 -5.67
CA PHE A 49 2.61 16.46 -6.90
C PHE A 49 3.38 15.15 -6.74
N PHE A 50 4.63 15.20 -6.29
CA PHE A 50 5.50 14.04 -6.15
C PHE A 50 5.42 13.38 -4.77
N GLY A 51 5.02 14.09 -3.73
CA GLY A 51 5.13 13.59 -2.36
C GLY A 51 6.53 13.74 -1.76
N LYS A 52 6.57 13.73 -0.43
CA LYS A 52 7.75 13.97 0.43
C LYS A 52 8.68 12.76 0.63
N TRP A 53 8.38 11.64 0.00
CA TRP A 53 9.10 10.39 0.23
C TRP A 53 9.77 9.93 -1.05
N SER A 54 10.94 9.30 -0.92
CA SER A 54 11.58 8.57 -2.01
C SER A 54 10.72 7.36 -2.45
N ALA A 55 11.00 6.83 -3.63
CA ALA A 55 10.25 5.67 -4.14
C ALA A 55 10.39 4.45 -3.23
N LEU A 56 11.59 4.21 -2.70
CA LEU A 56 11.88 3.13 -1.75
C LEU A 56 11.10 3.32 -0.43
N ARG A 57 11.01 4.56 0.09
CA ARG A 57 10.22 4.86 1.30
C ARG A 57 8.74 4.60 1.08
N VAL A 58 8.21 4.90 -0.10
CA VAL A 58 6.81 4.59 -0.45
C VAL A 58 6.57 3.09 -0.54
N LEU A 59 7.48 2.32 -1.17
CA LEU A 59 7.38 0.86 -1.22
C LEU A 59 7.39 0.26 0.20
N PHE A 60 8.31 0.70 1.05
CA PHE A 60 8.36 0.27 2.45
C PHE A 60 7.06 0.64 3.18
N HIS A 61 6.56 1.86 3.00
CA HIS A 61 5.32 2.30 3.65
C HIS A 61 4.14 1.39 3.29
N LEU A 62 3.99 1.07 2.00
CA LEU A 62 2.96 0.16 1.53
C LEU A 62 3.14 -1.23 2.14
N LEU A 63 4.34 -1.79 2.10
CA LEU A 63 4.64 -3.09 2.73
C LEU A 63 4.30 -3.09 4.22
N TYR A 64 4.74 -2.07 4.96
CA TYR A 64 4.49 -1.95 6.38
C TYR A 64 2.99 -1.89 6.68
N TYR A 65 2.24 -1.11 5.90
CA TYR A 65 0.78 -1.08 5.97
C TYR A 65 0.16 -2.47 5.70
N GLU A 66 0.63 -3.18 4.68
CA GLU A 66 0.11 -4.50 4.35
C GLU A 66 0.36 -5.52 5.47
N GLU A 67 1.56 -5.53 6.04
CA GLU A 67 2.00 -6.49 7.06
C GLU A 67 1.40 -6.21 8.44
N THR A 68 1.26 -4.93 8.80
CA THR A 68 0.90 -4.53 10.17
C THR A 68 -0.55 -4.09 10.32
N ILE A 69 -1.22 -3.70 9.23
CA ILE A 69 -2.61 -3.25 9.24
C ILE A 69 -3.47 -4.18 8.41
N ALA A 70 -3.24 -4.26 7.09
CA ALA A 70 -4.22 -4.89 6.21
C ALA A 70 -4.33 -6.40 6.41
N LEU A 71 -3.20 -7.13 6.42
CA LEU A 71 -3.21 -8.57 6.61
C LEU A 71 -3.75 -8.97 8.00
N PRO A 72 -3.29 -8.39 9.13
CA PRO A 72 -3.86 -8.68 10.44
C PRO A 72 -5.35 -8.34 10.56
N SER A 73 -5.81 -7.27 9.90
CA SER A 73 -7.25 -6.95 9.86
C SER A 73 -8.04 -8.03 9.14
N LEU A 74 -7.60 -8.44 7.94
CA LEU A 74 -8.28 -9.47 7.15
C LEU A 74 -8.41 -10.81 7.90
N LYS A 75 -7.38 -11.16 8.68
CA LYS A 75 -7.38 -12.33 9.56
C LYS A 75 -8.52 -12.31 10.59
N HIS A 76 -8.92 -11.13 11.06
CA HIS A 76 -10.04 -11.00 11.99
C HIS A 76 -11.37 -11.47 11.37
N TRP A 77 -11.59 -11.23 10.07
CA TRP A 77 -12.81 -11.70 9.40
C TRP A 77 -12.90 -13.21 9.28
N VAL A 78 -11.77 -13.93 9.32
CA VAL A 78 -11.73 -15.40 9.35
C VAL A 78 -11.62 -15.98 10.76
N GLY A 79 -11.90 -15.17 11.79
CA GLY A 79 -12.03 -15.60 13.18
C GLY A 79 -10.77 -15.46 14.04
N GLU A 80 -9.70 -14.85 13.52
CA GLU A 80 -8.56 -14.49 14.38
C GLU A 80 -8.93 -13.35 15.34
N PRO A 81 -8.21 -13.18 16.47
CA PRO A 81 -8.44 -12.06 17.39
C PRO A 81 -8.36 -10.70 16.71
N VAL A 82 -8.98 -9.69 17.33
CA VAL A 82 -8.82 -8.30 16.88
C VAL A 82 -7.33 -7.96 16.95
N PRO A 83 -6.71 -7.54 15.83
CA PRO A 83 -5.28 -7.26 15.81
C PRO A 83 -4.92 -6.05 16.67
N ILE A 84 -3.71 -6.10 17.23
CA ILE A 84 -3.07 -4.96 17.89
C ILE A 84 -2.17 -4.30 16.85
N TYR A 85 -2.39 -3.02 16.59
CA TYR A 85 -1.67 -2.27 15.57
C TYR A 85 -0.48 -1.52 16.18
N PRO A 86 0.62 -1.38 15.44
CA PRO A 86 1.77 -0.62 15.89
C PRO A 86 1.46 0.86 16.01
N LYS A 87 2.21 1.58 16.85
CA LYS A 87 2.14 3.05 16.91
C LYS A 87 2.76 3.66 15.66
N SER A 88 2.31 4.85 15.26
CA SER A 88 2.89 5.56 14.10
C SER A 88 4.40 5.80 14.23
N SER A 89 4.90 6.00 15.44
CA SER A 89 6.34 6.13 15.72
C SER A 89 7.15 4.87 15.41
N GLU A 90 6.52 3.70 15.40
CA GLU A 90 7.20 2.42 15.14
C GLU A 90 7.52 2.25 13.66
N GLU A 91 6.68 2.75 12.74
CA GLU A 91 6.96 2.71 11.30
C GLU A 91 8.29 3.41 10.98
N GLU A 92 8.51 4.59 11.57
CA GLU A 92 9.74 5.36 11.35
C GLU A 92 10.97 4.64 11.95
N GLN A 93 10.80 3.90 13.03
CA GLN A 93 11.88 3.08 13.61
C GLN A 93 12.21 1.88 12.73
N GLU A 94 11.21 1.24 12.13
CA GLU A 94 11.38 0.12 11.22
C GLU A 94 11.95 0.56 9.87
N TRP A 95 11.58 1.75 9.38
CA TRP A 95 12.18 2.32 8.18
C TRP A 95 13.70 2.50 8.31
N LYS A 96 14.19 2.89 9.48
CA LYS A 96 15.64 3.03 9.74
C LYS A 96 16.40 1.70 9.66
N LYS A 97 15.71 0.58 9.74
CA LYS A 97 16.25 -0.79 9.62
C LYS A 97 15.96 -1.40 8.24
N CYS A 98 15.39 -0.61 7.32
CA CYS A 98 14.85 -1.11 6.08
C CYS A 98 15.89 -1.84 5.23
N ASP A 99 15.45 -2.95 4.66
CA ASP A 99 16.19 -3.76 3.69
C ASP A 99 16.29 -3.07 2.31
N ASN A 100 17.06 -3.68 1.40
CA ASN A 100 17.12 -3.26 0.00
C ASN A 100 15.81 -3.55 -0.77
N LYS A 101 15.67 -2.91 -1.93
CA LYS A 101 14.52 -3.01 -2.85
C LYS A 101 14.01 -4.44 -3.07
N THR A 102 14.91 -5.38 -3.37
CA THR A 102 14.53 -6.76 -3.73
C THR A 102 13.77 -7.44 -2.61
N LYS A 103 14.30 -7.37 -1.38
CA LYS A 103 13.65 -7.95 -0.21
C LYS A 103 12.28 -7.32 0.09
N LEU A 104 12.15 -6.01 -0.11
CA LEU A 104 10.87 -5.32 0.08
C LEU A 104 9.82 -5.81 -0.95
N LEU A 105 10.19 -5.93 -2.22
CA LEU A 105 9.29 -6.43 -3.26
C LEU A 105 8.87 -7.88 -3.00
N ASP A 106 9.80 -8.73 -2.59
CA ASP A 106 9.50 -10.13 -2.29
C ASP A 106 8.53 -10.27 -1.11
N ARG A 107 8.75 -9.51 -0.04
CA ARG A 107 7.82 -9.45 1.09
C ARG A 107 6.46 -8.86 0.69
N PHE A 108 6.46 -7.85 -0.18
CA PHE A 108 5.24 -7.22 -0.67
C PHE A 108 4.38 -8.19 -1.51
N ARG A 109 5.01 -8.98 -2.39
CA ARG A 109 4.35 -10.07 -3.12
C ARG A 109 3.76 -11.10 -2.18
N GLU A 110 4.56 -11.55 -1.20
CA GLU A 110 4.15 -12.59 -0.27
C GLU A 110 2.97 -12.13 0.60
N VAL A 111 3.01 -10.92 1.15
CA VAL A 111 1.89 -10.38 1.94
C VAL A 111 0.64 -10.21 1.08
N ARG A 112 0.75 -9.74 -0.17
CA ARG A 112 -0.38 -9.64 -1.11
C ARG A 112 -1.03 -10.98 -1.39
N LYS A 113 -0.22 -12.00 -1.68
CA LYS A 113 -0.70 -13.37 -1.89
C LYS A 113 -1.48 -13.88 -0.67
N ARG A 114 -0.93 -13.68 0.54
CA ARG A 114 -1.58 -14.08 1.79
C ARG A 114 -2.90 -13.36 2.03
N GLN A 115 -2.99 -12.07 1.68
CA GLN A 115 -4.24 -11.31 1.75
C GLN A 115 -5.30 -11.87 0.81
N ILE A 116 -4.93 -12.16 -0.44
CA ILE A 116 -5.84 -12.75 -1.44
C ILE A 116 -6.34 -14.12 -0.96
N ASP A 117 -5.44 -14.96 -0.43
CA ASP A 117 -5.80 -16.27 0.13
C ASP A 117 -6.82 -16.14 1.28
N ILE A 118 -6.67 -15.15 2.14
CA ILE A 118 -7.63 -14.88 3.21
C ILE A 118 -8.95 -14.35 2.66
N ILE A 119 -8.92 -13.39 1.72
CA ILE A 119 -10.13 -12.84 1.10
C ILE A 119 -10.98 -13.96 0.49
N ASN A 120 -10.36 -14.91 -0.19
CA ASN A 120 -11.05 -16.06 -0.78
C ASN A 120 -11.69 -17.00 0.26
N ARG A 121 -11.21 -16.96 1.51
CA ARG A 121 -11.73 -17.76 2.64
C ARG A 121 -12.80 -17.05 3.46
N ILE A 122 -12.97 -15.74 3.30
CA ILE A 122 -14.05 -15.00 3.96
C ILE A 122 -15.38 -15.51 3.39
N ASN A 123 -16.25 -15.98 4.26
CA ASN A 123 -17.58 -16.43 3.87
C ASN A 123 -18.43 -15.23 3.41
N THR A 124 -19.38 -15.47 2.51
CA THR A 124 -20.18 -14.40 1.89
C THR A 124 -20.96 -13.55 2.89
N ILE A 125 -21.39 -14.14 4.01
CA ILE A 125 -22.12 -13.41 5.05
C ILE A 125 -21.19 -12.41 5.77
N ASP A 126 -20.00 -12.86 6.15
CA ASP A 126 -19.00 -12.02 6.82
C ASP A 126 -18.35 -10.98 5.90
N TRP A 127 -18.43 -11.17 4.58
CA TRP A 127 -17.88 -10.25 3.59
C TRP A 127 -18.52 -8.86 3.67
N ASP A 128 -19.84 -8.83 3.81
CA ASP A 128 -20.64 -7.60 3.85
C ASP A 128 -21.00 -7.18 5.28
N ASN A 129 -20.83 -8.05 6.28
CA ASN A 129 -21.09 -7.70 7.68
C ASN A 129 -19.97 -6.86 8.29
N ASP A 130 -20.39 -5.85 9.03
CA ASP A 130 -19.50 -4.99 9.78
C ASP A 130 -18.85 -5.75 10.94
N LYS A 131 -17.51 -5.76 10.95
CA LYS A 131 -16.72 -6.17 12.11
C LYS A 131 -15.99 -4.97 12.69
N LEU A 132 -15.65 -5.05 13.97
CA LEU A 132 -14.79 -4.05 14.58
C LEU A 132 -13.38 -4.24 14.03
N VAL A 133 -12.93 -3.29 13.23
CA VAL A 133 -11.52 -3.15 12.87
C VAL A 133 -11.07 -1.76 13.21
N TYR A 134 -9.94 -1.65 13.91
CA TYR A 134 -9.47 -0.38 14.43
C TYR A 134 -8.53 0.31 13.44
N HIS A 135 -8.91 1.50 12.98
CA HIS A 135 -8.15 2.76 13.09
C HIS A 135 -9.04 3.90 12.57
N GLY A 136 -9.64 4.68 13.48
CA GLY A 136 -10.43 5.88 13.14
C GLY A 136 -11.75 5.67 12.37
N HIS A 137 -12.01 4.49 11.80
CA HIS A 137 -13.14 4.23 10.92
C HIS A 137 -14.32 3.46 11.56
N GLY A 138 -14.20 3.05 12.83
CA GLY A 138 -15.28 2.34 13.53
C GLY A 138 -15.47 0.90 13.02
N LYS A 139 -16.72 0.42 12.98
CA LYS A 139 -17.03 -0.89 12.40
C LYS A 139 -17.16 -0.73 10.88
N VAL A 140 -16.54 -1.64 10.13
CA VAL A 140 -16.64 -1.67 8.66
C VAL A 140 -16.66 -3.11 8.18
N SER A 141 -17.15 -3.35 6.97
CA SER A 141 -17.16 -4.66 6.32
C SER A 141 -15.79 -5.01 5.70
N ALA A 142 -15.59 -6.29 5.39
CA ALA A 142 -14.38 -6.73 4.68
C ALA A 142 -14.32 -6.10 3.28
N CYS A 143 -15.47 -6.00 2.62
CA CYS A 143 -15.60 -5.33 1.32
C CYS A 143 -15.09 -3.88 1.36
N TRP A 144 -15.52 -3.10 2.36
CA TRP A 144 -15.04 -1.73 2.54
C TRP A 144 -13.54 -1.69 2.81
N PHE A 145 -13.06 -2.58 3.70
CA PHE A 145 -11.67 -2.59 4.11
C PHE A 145 -10.72 -2.90 2.95
N VAL A 146 -11.01 -3.93 2.15
CA VAL A 146 -10.23 -4.28 0.96
C VAL A 146 -10.26 -3.13 -0.06
N SER A 147 -11.41 -2.48 -0.24
CA SER A 147 -11.53 -1.31 -1.11
C SER A 147 -10.66 -0.16 -0.64
N LYS A 148 -10.58 0.08 0.68
CA LYS A 148 -9.72 1.11 1.28
C LYS A 148 -8.24 0.77 1.10
N THR A 149 -7.83 -0.49 1.24
CA THR A 149 -6.46 -0.95 0.97
C THR A 149 -6.07 -0.72 -0.49
N ILE A 150 -6.96 -1.00 -1.44
CA ILE A 150 -6.76 -0.71 -2.86
C ILE A 150 -6.63 0.79 -3.10
N GLN A 151 -7.53 1.60 -2.54
CA GLN A 151 -7.47 3.06 -2.65
C GLN A 151 -6.17 3.63 -2.06
N HIS A 152 -5.71 3.11 -0.92
CA HIS A 152 -4.45 3.49 -0.31
C HIS A 152 -3.26 3.20 -1.23
N THR A 153 -3.25 2.00 -1.84
CA THR A 153 -2.25 1.60 -2.83
C THR A 153 -2.24 2.55 -4.02
N PHE A 154 -3.40 2.90 -4.57
CA PHE A 154 -3.48 3.86 -5.68
C PHE A 154 -2.98 5.26 -5.32
N SER A 155 -3.35 5.77 -4.14
CA SER A 155 -2.91 7.10 -3.69
C SER A 155 -1.37 7.23 -3.62
N HIS A 156 -0.69 6.15 -3.23
CA HIS A 156 0.78 6.10 -3.21
C HIS A 156 1.37 5.75 -4.58
N GLY A 157 0.73 4.84 -5.31
CA GLY A 157 1.13 4.43 -6.66
C GLY A 157 1.09 5.57 -7.67
N ASP A 158 0.10 6.46 -7.58
CA ASP A 158 0.01 7.66 -8.41
C ASP A 158 1.23 8.58 -8.19
N LYS A 159 1.63 8.81 -6.92
CA LYS A 159 2.84 9.60 -6.61
C LYS A 159 4.11 8.92 -7.11
N LEU A 160 4.20 7.59 -7.00
CA LEU A 160 5.31 6.82 -7.56
C LEU A 160 5.40 6.99 -9.08
N LEU A 161 4.28 6.82 -9.79
CA LEU A 161 4.24 6.95 -11.24
C LEU A 161 4.55 8.37 -11.69
N ARG A 162 4.03 9.39 -11.00
CA ARG A 162 4.40 10.78 -11.29
C ARG A 162 5.90 10.97 -11.18
N LYS A 163 6.54 10.49 -10.10
CA LYS A 163 8.00 10.52 -9.97
C LYS A 163 8.70 9.77 -11.10
N ALA A 164 8.25 8.56 -11.43
CA ALA A 164 8.88 7.75 -12.47
C ALA A 164 8.82 8.40 -13.85
N LEU A 165 7.71 9.08 -14.17
CA LEU A 165 7.44 9.64 -15.48
C LEU A 165 7.97 11.07 -15.65
N TYR A 166 7.87 11.90 -14.61
CA TYR A 166 8.10 13.35 -14.70
C TYR A 166 9.32 13.82 -13.91
N TRP A 167 10.23 12.92 -13.49
CA TRP A 167 11.40 13.32 -12.69
C TRP A 167 12.28 14.36 -13.39
N ASP A 168 12.45 14.20 -14.70
CA ASP A 168 13.36 14.98 -15.55
C ASP A 168 12.63 15.87 -16.57
N ASP A 169 11.29 15.91 -16.52
CA ASP A 169 10.52 16.70 -17.47
C ASP A 169 10.59 18.19 -17.06
N PHE A 170 11.25 19.00 -17.89
CA PHE A 170 11.42 20.44 -17.70
C PHE A 170 11.10 21.21 -18.98
#